data_AF-A0A4Q5KNV0-F1
#
_entry.id   AF-A0A4Q5KNV0-F1
#
_cell.length_a   1.000
_cell.length_b   1.000
_cell.length_c   1.000
_cell.angle_alpha   90.00
_cell.angle_beta   90.00
_cell.angle_gamma   90.00
#
_symmetry.space_group_name_H-M   'P 1'
#
loop_
_entity.id
_entity.type
_entity.pdbx_description
1 polymer ?
#
loop_
_entity_poly.entity_id
_entity_poly.type
_entity_poly.pdbx_seq_one_letter_code
_entity_poly.pdbx_strand_id
1 'polypeptide(L)'
;MEHNSNSIWYKLGLFFCWILNISPVLHISRDEEFDSISQLTDLRISILSLPWADKHLYFISRTKEKGFEIFSVLKISNLQSPRSRKELQECKSKFSELTDDASGIKSQLRIDFLKHKSMDCQNSINTLNNKVNSYIAIALVYAGLCTFLFKSLLKLPVSTISLVLWGVFSLSVIFLINVLVLLRRYLQVKGAEKSMFSSFKEFPDWKTLAEGIYIDWLTSQEEQIAAATLVKNIEKYFIRSVALSSVLLIAATLQPHSWFLTKPLDRNGSDTKFVLVDHEGNFSSQELLNLSKSLSPNDKVTFIYSSSNNLGKATTAFTIKALELVGKNSTIELDDTLFNTKLLIASMEEQQ
;
A
#
# COMPACT_ATOMS: atom_id res chain seq x y z
N MET A 1 3.79 38.17 -4.76
CA MET A 1 3.93 37.79 -6.18
C MET A 1 2.99 36.62 -6.42
N GLU A 2 1.79 36.88 -6.95
CA GLU A 2 0.83 35.84 -7.34
C GLU A 2 1.37 35.11 -8.58
N HIS A 3 1.91 33.91 -8.38
CA HIS A 3 2.31 33.07 -9.50
C HIS A 3 1.06 32.61 -10.25
N ASN A 4 1.04 32.87 -11.55
CA ASN A 4 0.02 32.45 -12.51
C ASN A 4 -0.18 30.91 -12.44
N SER A 5 -1.13 30.47 -11.61
CA SER A 5 -1.39 29.07 -11.25
C SER A 5 -2.00 28.24 -12.39
N ASN A 6 -2.24 28.86 -13.56
CA ASN A 6 -2.89 28.25 -14.71
C ASN A 6 -1.93 27.77 -15.81
N SER A 7 -0.62 27.92 -15.65
CA SER A 7 0.35 27.40 -16.61
C SER A 7 0.34 25.86 -16.62
N ILE A 8 0.29 25.25 -17.81
CA ILE A 8 0.40 23.79 -18.01
C ILE A 8 1.69 23.25 -17.36
N TRP A 9 2.77 24.03 -17.41
CA TRP A 9 4.05 23.70 -16.79
C TRP A 9 3.97 23.63 -15.25
N TYR A 10 3.15 24.50 -14.64
CA TYR A 10 2.92 24.46 -13.19
C TYR A 10 2.18 23.18 -12.79
N LYS A 11 1.17 22.78 -13.57
CA LYS A 11 0.41 21.54 -13.34
C LYS A 11 1.28 20.29 -13.55
N LEU A 12 2.11 20.28 -14.59
CA LEU A 12 3.08 19.20 -14.82
C LEU A 12 4.12 19.10 -13.69
N GLY A 13 4.64 20.24 -13.24
CA GLY A 13 5.55 20.30 -12.10
C GLY A 13 4.92 19.75 -10.82
N LEU A 14 3.67 20.14 -10.52
CA LEU A 14 2.92 19.59 -9.40
C LEU A 14 2.69 18.08 -9.52
N PHE A 15 2.35 17.60 -10.71
CA PHE A 15 2.16 16.16 -10.95
C PHE A 15 3.45 15.36 -10.70
N PHE A 16 4.60 15.86 -11.17
CA PHE A 16 5.89 15.23 -10.92
C PHE A 16 6.24 15.21 -9.42
N CYS A 17 6.02 16.34 -8.74
CA CYS A 17 6.21 16.40 -7.28
C CYS A 17 5.29 15.43 -6.54
N TRP A 18 4.05 15.27 -7.02
CA TRP A 18 3.07 14.34 -6.44
C TRP A 18 3.51 12.88 -6.58
N ILE A 19 4.09 12.50 -7.72
CA ILE A 19 4.70 11.17 -7.90
C ILE A 19 5.85 10.96 -6.90
N LEU A 20 6.75 11.93 -6.79
CA LEU A 20 7.88 11.85 -5.85
C LEU A 20 7.43 11.82 -4.38
N ASN A 21 6.30 12.44 -4.05
CA ASN A 21 5.71 12.38 -2.71
C ASN A 21 5.15 10.99 -2.34
N ILE A 22 4.79 10.16 -3.33
CA ILE A 22 4.35 8.78 -3.09
C ILE A 22 5.57 7.87 -2.84
N SER A 23 6.69 8.16 -3.49
CA SER A 23 7.91 7.37 -3.33
C SER A 23 8.52 7.60 -1.94
N PRO A 24 8.93 6.54 -1.23
CA PRO A 24 9.76 6.67 -0.03
C PRO A 24 11.19 7.10 -0.38
N VAL A 25 11.66 6.80 -1.60
CA VAL A 25 13.00 7.14 -2.09
C VAL A 25 12.92 8.37 -2.99
N LEU A 26 13.78 9.37 -2.75
CA LEU A 26 13.75 10.68 -3.41
C LEU A 26 12.38 11.36 -3.25
N HIS A 27 12.05 11.59 -2.00
CA HIS A 27 10.75 12.07 -1.57
C HIS A 27 10.71 13.59 -1.46
N ILE A 28 9.68 14.19 -2.06
CA ILE A 28 9.40 15.63 -1.98
C ILE A 28 8.14 15.84 -1.15
N SER A 29 8.13 16.84 -0.27
CA SER A 29 6.94 17.18 0.52
C SER A 29 6.94 18.62 1.02
N ARG A 30 5.85 19.07 1.66
CA ARG A 30 5.81 20.32 2.44
C ARG A 30 5.56 20.02 3.91
N ASP A 31 6.28 20.74 4.77
CA ASP A 31 6.14 20.62 6.23
C ASP A 31 4.79 21.14 6.71
N GLU A 32 4.35 22.30 6.20
CA GLU A 32 3.10 22.97 6.58
C GLU A 32 1.85 22.12 6.35
N GLU A 33 1.89 21.23 5.35
CA GLU A 33 0.75 20.40 4.97
C GLU A 33 0.91 18.93 5.36
N PHE A 34 1.80 18.66 6.33
CA PHE A 34 2.08 17.31 6.83
C PHE A 34 2.31 16.30 5.71
N ASP A 35 3.44 16.45 5.02
CA ASP A 35 3.82 15.55 3.93
C ASP A 35 2.91 15.66 2.67
N SER A 36 2.28 16.80 2.43
CA SER A 36 1.43 16.99 1.23
C SER A 36 2.01 18.06 0.30
N ILE A 37 1.57 18.05 -0.96
CA ILE A 37 2.01 19.02 -1.97
C ILE A 37 0.78 19.66 -2.61
N SER A 38 0.45 20.88 -2.19
CA SER A 38 -0.50 21.75 -2.88
C SER A 38 0.16 22.79 -3.79
N GLN A 39 1.42 23.16 -3.51
CA GLN A 39 2.14 24.24 -4.18
C GLN A 39 3.61 23.86 -4.38
N LEU A 40 4.26 24.51 -5.34
CA LEU A 40 5.69 24.31 -5.66
C LEU A 40 6.64 25.15 -4.79
N THR A 41 6.12 25.90 -3.83
CA THR A 41 6.90 26.69 -2.87
C THR A 41 7.19 25.88 -1.62
N ASP A 42 8.34 26.15 -1.00
CA ASP A 42 8.75 25.62 0.31
C ASP A 42 8.75 24.10 0.41
N LEU A 43 9.25 23.48 -0.66
CA LEU A 43 9.43 22.03 -0.75
C LEU A 43 10.61 21.56 0.12
N ARG A 44 10.37 20.51 0.90
CA ARG A 44 11.36 19.62 1.47
C ARG A 44 11.73 18.56 0.44
N ILE A 45 13.02 18.37 0.21
CA ILE A 45 13.54 17.25 -0.58
C ILE A 45 14.25 16.31 0.39
N SER A 46 13.94 15.02 0.35
CA SER A 46 14.53 14.01 1.21
C SER A 46 14.93 12.78 0.43
N ILE A 47 16.03 12.13 0.80
CA ILE A 47 16.49 10.92 0.12
C ILE A 47 15.61 9.73 0.52
N LEU A 48 15.27 9.63 1.79
CA LEU A 48 14.38 8.59 2.30
C LEU A 48 13.37 9.20 3.25
N SER A 49 12.09 8.94 3.00
CA SER A 49 11.01 9.27 3.93
C SER A 49 10.27 8.01 4.35
N LEU A 50 9.96 7.91 5.64
CA LEU A 50 9.14 6.84 6.17
C LEU A 50 7.98 7.43 6.97
N PRO A 51 6.73 7.23 6.49
CA PRO A 51 5.57 7.57 7.29
C PRO A 51 5.46 6.59 8.47
N TRP A 52 5.27 7.14 9.66
CA TRP A 52 5.00 6.40 10.89
C TRP A 52 3.84 7.06 11.64
N ALA A 53 2.63 6.76 11.19
CA ALA A 53 1.37 7.27 11.72
C ALA A 53 1.32 8.80 11.86
N ASP A 54 1.50 9.34 13.07
CA ASP A 54 1.49 10.78 13.33
C ASP A 54 2.86 11.45 13.16
N LYS A 55 3.86 10.69 12.71
CA LYS A 55 5.23 11.15 12.50
C LYS A 55 5.65 10.83 11.08
N HIS A 56 6.40 11.75 10.49
CA HIS A 56 7.21 11.48 9.31
C HIS A 56 8.67 11.51 9.71
N LEU A 57 9.36 10.42 9.41
CA LEU A 57 10.80 10.32 9.57
C LEU A 57 11.43 10.63 8.22
N TYR A 58 12.24 11.68 8.16
CA TYR A 58 13.02 12.01 6.99
C TYR A 58 14.49 11.76 7.26
N PHE A 59 15.14 11.07 6.33
CA PHE A 59 16.57 10.86 6.32
C PHE A 59 17.17 11.63 5.15
N ILE A 60 18.21 12.39 5.45
CA ILE A 60 18.92 13.29 4.54
C ILE A 60 17.91 14.18 3.81
N SER A 61 17.47 15.23 4.51
CA SER A 61 16.48 16.19 4.04
C SER A 61 17.07 17.58 3.88
N ARG A 62 16.52 18.35 2.94
CA ARG A 62 16.83 19.77 2.76
C ARG A 62 15.54 20.57 2.66
N THR A 63 15.42 21.62 3.46
CA THR A 63 14.36 22.64 3.39
C THR A 63 14.96 24.03 3.21
N LYS A 64 14.18 24.96 2.66
CA LYS A 64 14.62 26.36 2.52
C LYS A 64 14.90 27.02 3.87
N GLU A 65 14.08 26.74 4.88
CA GLU A 65 14.18 27.38 6.18
C GLU A 65 15.27 26.79 7.09
N LYS A 66 15.37 25.46 7.15
CA LYS A 66 16.28 24.76 8.09
C LYS A 66 17.60 24.32 7.45
N GLY A 67 17.73 24.44 6.13
CA GLY A 67 18.91 23.99 5.41
C GLY A 67 18.98 22.47 5.32
N PHE A 68 20.16 21.88 5.50
CA PHE A 68 20.42 20.45 5.36
C PHE A 68 20.36 19.75 6.72
N GLU A 69 19.56 18.69 6.82
CA GLU A 69 19.37 17.90 8.04
C GLU A 69 19.52 16.40 7.72
N ILE A 70 20.37 15.70 8.46
CA ILE A 70 20.61 14.25 8.25
C ILE A 70 19.40 13.42 8.73
N PHE A 71 18.74 13.86 9.79
CA PHE A 71 17.57 13.20 10.34
C PHE A 71 16.60 14.25 10.86
N SER A 72 15.35 14.23 10.39
CA SER A 72 14.31 15.13 10.86
C SER A 72 12.99 14.39 11.08
N VAL A 73 12.26 14.80 12.12
CA VAL A 73 10.99 14.19 12.50
C VAL A 73 9.90 15.25 12.49
N LEU A 74 8.95 15.11 11.57
CA LEU A 74 7.76 15.97 11.51
C LEU A 74 6.61 15.26 12.24
N LYS A 75 6.11 15.85 13.31
CA LYS A 75 4.95 15.32 14.06
C LYS A 75 3.71 16.13 13.73
N ILE A 76 2.53 15.49 13.64
CA ILE A 76 1.25 16.19 13.48
C ILE A 76 1.05 17.22 14.60
N SER A 77 1.45 16.88 15.83
CA SER A 77 1.34 17.76 17.00
C SER A 77 2.16 19.05 16.87
N ASN A 78 3.17 19.09 16.00
CA ASN A 78 3.97 20.29 15.79
C ASN A 78 3.25 21.30 14.87
N LEU A 79 2.29 20.83 14.06
CA LEU A 79 1.48 21.68 13.17
C LEU A 79 0.20 22.16 13.85
N GLN A 80 -0.30 21.37 14.81
CA GLN A 80 -1.48 21.68 15.62
C GLN A 80 -1.17 21.39 17.08
N SER A 81 -0.42 22.28 17.73
CA SER A 81 -0.25 22.23 19.17
C SER A 81 -1.58 22.59 19.83
N PRO A 82 -2.08 21.81 20.81
CA PRO A 82 -3.21 22.22 21.63
C PRO A 82 -2.93 23.59 22.22
N ARG A 83 -3.95 24.45 22.37
CA ARG A 83 -3.74 25.75 23.00
C ARG A 83 -3.16 25.57 24.40
N SER A 84 -2.19 26.40 24.72
CA SER A 84 -1.63 26.38 26.06
C SER A 84 -2.69 26.81 27.08
N ARG A 85 -2.59 26.36 28.34
CA ARG A 85 -3.50 26.79 29.42
C ARG A 85 -3.55 28.32 29.55
N LYS A 86 -2.47 29.00 29.20
CA LYS A 86 -2.37 30.48 29.17
C LYS A 86 -3.20 31.08 28.04
N GLU A 87 -3.13 30.53 26.83
CA GLU A 87 -3.97 30.96 25.69
C GLU A 87 -5.45 30.71 25.97
N LEU A 88 -5.78 29.58 26.59
CA LEU A 88 -7.15 29.28 27.00
C LEU A 88 -7.66 30.31 28.02
N GLN A 89 -6.82 30.69 28.99
CA GLN A 89 -7.13 31.74 29.97
C GLN A 89 -7.25 33.13 29.33
N GLU A 90 -6.45 33.45 28.30
CA GLU A 90 -6.55 34.70 27.57
C GLU A 90 -7.83 34.76 26.72
N CYS A 91 -8.23 33.66 26.07
CA CYS A 91 -9.52 33.56 25.40
C CYS A 91 -10.67 33.69 26.39
N LYS A 92 -10.54 33.07 27.57
CA LYS A 92 -11.49 33.18 28.66
C LYS A 92 -11.64 34.65 29.12
N SER A 93 -10.53 35.34 29.38
CA SER A 93 -10.56 36.75 29.82
C SER A 93 -11.18 37.68 28.77
N LYS A 94 -10.80 37.51 27.50
CA LYS A 94 -11.41 38.27 26.38
C LYS A 94 -12.92 38.03 26.27
N PHE A 95 -13.37 36.82 26.55
CA PHE A 95 -14.81 36.50 26.58
C PHE A 95 -15.50 37.15 27.80
N SER A 96 -14.87 37.12 28.98
CA SER A 96 -15.39 37.76 30.19
C SER A 96 -15.43 39.29 30.11
N GLU A 97 -14.59 39.92 29.28
CA GLU A 97 -14.61 41.37 29.01
C GLU A 97 -15.83 41.81 28.19
N LEU A 98 -16.56 40.88 27.56
CA LEU A 98 -17.76 41.21 26.82
C LEU A 98 -18.83 41.79 27.74
N THR A 99 -19.37 42.93 27.34
CA THR A 99 -20.45 43.61 28.06
C THR A 99 -21.71 42.75 28.04
N ASP A 100 -22.34 42.65 29.20
CA ASP A 100 -23.66 42.07 29.37
C ASP A 100 -24.67 43.16 29.70
N ASP A 101 -25.89 42.95 29.23
CA ASP A 101 -27.06 43.70 29.66
C ASP A 101 -27.49 43.26 31.06
N ALA A 102 -28.06 44.17 31.85
CA ALA A 102 -28.53 43.89 33.21
C ALA A 102 -29.59 42.76 33.26
N SER A 103 -30.25 42.47 32.14
CA SER A 103 -31.22 41.39 31.95
C SER A 103 -30.61 40.04 31.55
N GLY A 104 -29.32 39.98 31.21
CA GLY A 104 -28.63 38.75 30.79
C GLY A 104 -29.07 38.17 29.43
N ILE A 105 -29.85 38.91 28.65
CA ILE A 105 -30.40 38.46 27.36
C ILE A 105 -29.27 38.26 26.34
N LYS A 106 -28.22 39.10 26.36
CA LYS A 106 -27.05 38.92 25.50
C LYS A 106 -26.29 37.64 25.83
N SER A 107 -26.12 37.31 27.12
CA SER A 107 -25.51 36.04 27.53
C SER A 107 -26.36 34.83 27.13
N GLN A 108 -27.69 34.91 27.21
CA GLN A 108 -28.57 33.86 26.69
C GLN A 108 -28.43 33.68 25.18
N LEU A 109 -28.42 34.78 24.41
CA LEU A 109 -28.20 34.73 22.96
C LEU A 109 -26.83 34.12 22.61
N ARG A 110 -25.77 34.44 23.38
CA ARG A 110 -24.44 33.84 23.24
C ARG A 110 -24.49 32.34 23.52
N ILE A 111 -25.17 31.92 24.58
CA ILE A 111 -25.34 30.50 24.91
C ILE A 111 -26.03 29.77 23.74
N ASP A 112 -27.10 30.31 23.18
CA ASP A 112 -27.81 29.65 22.09
C ASP A 112 -26.99 29.59 20.81
N PHE A 113 -26.21 30.64 20.50
CA PHE A 113 -25.22 30.60 19.43
C PHE A 113 -24.15 29.52 19.66
N LEU A 114 -23.60 29.43 20.88
CA LEU A 114 -22.57 28.46 21.22
C LEU A 114 -23.10 27.03 21.20
N LYS A 115 -24.36 26.80 21.61
CA LYS A 115 -25.03 25.51 21.45
C LYS A 115 -25.12 25.10 19.98
N HIS A 116 -25.51 26.02 19.10
CA HIS A 116 -25.53 25.75 17.65
C HIS A 116 -24.13 25.37 17.15
N LYS A 117 -23.09 26.13 17.53
CA LYS A 117 -21.71 25.85 17.13
C LYS A 117 -21.17 24.53 17.70
N SER A 118 -21.53 24.18 18.93
CA SER A 118 -21.18 22.89 19.53
C SER A 118 -21.89 21.74 18.81
N MET A 119 -23.14 21.93 18.40
CA MET A 119 -23.89 20.94 17.63
C MET A 119 -23.27 20.72 16.24
N ASP A 120 -22.85 21.79 15.56
CA ASP A 120 -22.13 21.69 14.28
C ASP A 120 -20.83 20.88 14.43
N CYS A 121 -20.08 21.14 15.51
CA CYS A 121 -18.85 20.40 15.83
C CYS A 121 -19.14 18.91 16.06
N GLN A 122 -20.16 18.59 16.86
CA GLN A 122 -20.56 17.21 17.11
C GLN A 122 -21.02 16.49 15.84
N ASN A 123 -21.77 17.16 14.97
CA ASN A 123 -22.21 16.62 13.68
C ASN A 123 -21.01 16.31 12.76
N SER A 124 -20.00 17.18 12.77
CA SER A 124 -18.76 16.93 12.03
C SER A 124 -17.98 15.73 12.58
N ILE A 125 -17.84 15.63 13.90
CA ILE A 125 -17.21 14.47 14.56
C ILE A 125 -17.96 13.17 14.21
N ASN A 126 -19.29 13.19 14.24
CA ASN A 126 -20.11 12.04 13.85
C ASN A 126 -19.89 11.65 12.38
N THR A 127 -19.75 12.63 11.49
CA THR A 127 -19.42 12.40 10.08
C THR A 127 -18.03 11.77 9.92
N LEU A 128 -17.04 12.26 10.67
CA LEU A 128 -15.68 11.69 10.69
C LEU A 128 -15.68 10.25 11.25
N ASN A 129 -16.47 9.97 12.29
CA ASN A 129 -16.63 8.63 12.84
C ASN A 129 -17.23 7.66 11.81
N ASN A 130 -18.24 8.08 11.07
CA ASN A 130 -18.83 7.27 10.00
C ASN A 130 -17.82 6.97 8.88
N LYS A 131 -16.99 7.94 8.51
CA LYS A 131 -15.87 7.71 7.56
C LYS A 131 -14.88 6.69 8.12
N VAL A 132 -14.43 6.85 9.36
CA VAL A 132 -13.48 5.93 10.01
C VAL A 132 -14.03 4.51 10.08
N ASN A 133 -15.30 4.34 10.48
CA ASN A 133 -15.96 3.04 10.47
C ASN A 133 -15.99 2.41 9.08
N SER A 134 -16.22 3.23 8.04
CA SER A 134 -16.16 2.78 6.65
C SER A 134 -14.73 2.33 6.28
N TYR A 135 -13.69 3.11 6.64
CA TYR A 135 -12.30 2.71 6.39
C TYR A 135 -11.89 1.43 7.13
N ILE A 136 -12.40 1.21 8.35
CA ILE A 136 -12.18 -0.05 9.08
C ILE A 136 -12.77 -1.23 8.29
N ALA A 137 -14.01 -1.11 7.82
CA ALA A 137 -14.66 -2.15 7.03
C ALA A 137 -13.91 -2.44 5.72
N ILE A 138 -13.51 -1.40 4.99
CA ILE A 138 -12.77 -1.57 3.73
C ILE A 138 -11.38 -2.16 4.00
N ALA A 139 -10.67 -1.74 5.06
CA ALA A 139 -9.37 -2.31 5.43
C ALA A 139 -9.46 -3.83 5.71
N LEU A 140 -10.58 -4.28 6.28
CA LEU A 140 -10.82 -5.70 6.56
C LEU A 140 -10.99 -6.52 5.27
N VAL A 141 -11.75 -6.01 4.30
CA VAL A 141 -11.85 -6.61 2.96
C VAL A 141 -10.50 -6.59 2.24
N TYR A 142 -9.78 -5.48 2.37
CA TYR A 142 -8.49 -5.26 1.73
C TYR A 142 -7.40 -6.20 2.25
N ALA A 143 -7.46 -6.65 3.51
CA ALA A 143 -6.57 -7.70 4.02
C ALA A 143 -6.68 -9.02 3.23
N GLY A 144 -7.88 -9.37 2.76
CA GLY A 144 -8.10 -10.50 1.87
C GLY A 144 -7.39 -10.32 0.52
N LEU A 145 -7.47 -9.13 -0.06
CA LEU A 145 -6.75 -8.78 -1.30
C LEU A 145 -5.23 -8.87 -1.10
N CYS A 146 -4.69 -8.33 0.00
CA CYS A 146 -3.26 -8.44 0.30
C CYS A 146 -2.80 -9.90 0.40
N THR A 147 -3.61 -10.78 1.01
CA THR A 147 -3.31 -12.21 1.11
C THR A 147 -3.29 -12.88 -0.25
N PHE A 148 -4.24 -12.54 -1.13
CA PHE A 148 -4.25 -13.01 -2.51
C PHE A 148 -3.01 -12.56 -3.28
N LEU A 149 -2.69 -11.26 -3.24
CA LEU A 149 -1.51 -10.70 -3.92
C LEU A 149 -0.21 -11.34 -3.41
N PHE A 150 -0.08 -11.55 -2.11
CA PHE A 150 1.05 -12.27 -1.52
C PHE A 150 1.20 -13.68 -2.08
N LYS A 151 0.11 -14.46 -2.14
CA LYS A 151 0.12 -15.81 -2.73
C LYS A 151 0.49 -15.80 -4.21
N SER A 152 0.03 -14.80 -4.97
CA SER A 152 0.37 -14.65 -6.38
C SER A 152 1.85 -14.33 -6.58
N LEU A 153 2.42 -13.44 -5.75
CA LEU A 153 3.84 -13.08 -5.79
C LEU A 153 4.76 -14.24 -5.41
N LEU A 154 4.34 -15.11 -4.48
CA LEU A 154 5.11 -16.30 -4.10
C LEU A 154 5.31 -17.31 -5.24
N LYS A 155 4.42 -17.32 -6.23
CA LYS A 155 4.53 -18.22 -7.40
C LYS A 155 5.52 -17.71 -8.45
N LEU A 156 6.01 -16.48 -8.31
CA LEU A 156 6.90 -15.88 -9.30
C LEU A 156 8.32 -16.42 -9.16
N PRO A 157 9.00 -16.78 -10.26
CA PRO A 157 10.41 -17.11 -10.21
C PRO A 157 11.23 -15.89 -9.79
N VAL A 158 12.38 -16.16 -9.16
CA VAL A 158 13.33 -15.11 -8.76
C VAL A 158 13.87 -14.43 -10.01
N SER A 159 13.46 -13.18 -10.21
CA SER A 159 13.82 -12.33 -11.34
C SER A 159 13.84 -10.88 -10.89
N THR A 160 14.48 -10.00 -11.66
CA THR A 160 14.48 -8.55 -11.40
C THR A 160 13.06 -7.98 -11.36
N ILE A 161 12.17 -8.47 -12.23
CA ILE A 161 10.76 -8.07 -12.24
C ILE A 161 10.05 -8.52 -10.97
N SER A 162 10.27 -9.76 -10.53
CA SER A 162 9.72 -10.28 -9.27
C SER A 162 10.19 -9.43 -8.07
N LEU A 163 11.47 -9.03 -8.03
CA LEU A 163 12.00 -8.13 -6.99
C LEU A 163 11.29 -6.76 -6.98
N VAL A 164 11.05 -6.17 -8.15
CA VAL A 164 10.32 -4.91 -8.27
C VAL A 164 8.88 -5.06 -7.77
N LEU A 165 8.19 -6.12 -8.15
CA LEU A 165 6.82 -6.39 -7.70
C LEU A 165 6.75 -6.62 -6.18
N TRP A 166 7.72 -7.34 -5.61
CA TRP A 166 7.88 -7.47 -4.16
C TRP A 166 8.12 -6.14 -3.47
N GLY A 167 8.91 -5.24 -4.07
CA GLY A 167 9.12 -3.88 -3.57
C GLY A 167 7.83 -3.06 -3.55
N VAL A 168 7.08 -3.07 -4.66
CA VAL A 168 5.77 -2.38 -4.75
C VAL A 168 4.77 -2.96 -3.75
N PHE A 169 4.74 -4.28 -3.58
CA PHE A 169 3.89 -4.94 -2.59
C PHE A 169 4.27 -4.54 -1.16
N SER A 170 5.56 -4.57 -0.83
CA SER A 170 6.05 -4.16 0.49
C SER A 170 5.69 -2.70 0.79
N LEU A 171 5.82 -1.80 -0.19
CA LEU A 171 5.43 -0.41 -0.05
C LEU A 171 3.92 -0.26 0.20
N SER A 172 3.09 -1.01 -0.54
CA SER A 172 1.64 -1.05 -0.30
C SER A 172 1.32 -1.52 1.12
N VAL A 173 1.98 -2.58 1.61
CA VAL A 173 1.80 -3.09 2.97
C VAL A 173 2.23 -2.06 4.03
N ILE A 174 3.32 -1.34 3.81
CA ILE A 174 3.77 -0.26 4.72
C ILE A 174 2.70 0.84 4.83
N PHE A 175 2.07 1.24 3.72
CA PHE A 175 0.96 2.20 3.76
C PHE A 175 -0.27 1.65 4.50
N LEU A 176 -0.61 0.37 4.28
CA LEU A 176 -1.70 -0.27 5.01
C LEU A 176 -1.43 -0.31 6.52
N ILE A 177 -0.23 -0.69 6.95
CA ILE A 177 0.16 -0.69 8.36
C ILE A 177 0.01 0.72 8.95
N ASN A 178 0.45 1.75 8.24
CA ASN A 178 0.27 3.14 8.65
C ASN A 178 -1.21 3.51 8.85
N VAL A 179 -2.09 3.09 7.94
CA VAL A 179 -3.54 3.27 8.08
C VAL A 179 -4.04 2.60 9.35
N LEU A 180 -3.66 1.35 9.63
CA LEU A 180 -4.08 0.63 10.82
C LEU A 180 -3.62 1.31 12.11
N VAL A 181 -2.39 1.83 12.15
CA VAL A 181 -1.88 2.56 13.32
C VAL A 181 -2.62 3.89 13.50
N LEU A 182 -2.93 4.62 12.42
CA LEU A 182 -3.73 5.84 12.48
C LEU A 182 -5.17 5.58 12.93
N LEU A 183 -5.81 4.52 12.42
CA LEU A 183 -7.14 4.09 12.86
C LEU A 183 -7.15 3.75 14.35
N ARG A 184 -6.15 2.98 14.82
CA ARG A 184 -5.99 2.69 16.25
C ARG A 184 -5.88 3.96 17.06
N ARG A 185 -5.07 4.93 16.62
CA ARG A 185 -4.88 6.21 17.31
C ARG A 185 -6.15 7.06 17.31
N TYR A 186 -6.93 7.02 16.24
CA TYR A 186 -8.22 7.72 16.16
C TYR A 186 -9.21 7.15 17.20
N LEU A 187 -9.25 5.82 17.35
CA LEU A 187 -10.12 5.13 18.31
C LEU A 187 -9.65 5.24 19.76
N GLN A 188 -8.40 5.64 20.01
CA GLN A 188 -7.91 5.87 21.37
C GLN A 188 -8.62 7.06 21.98
N VAL A 189 -9.34 6.81 23.06
CA VAL A 189 -9.95 7.85 23.89
C VAL A 189 -8.83 8.71 24.47
N LYS A 190 -8.83 10.00 24.15
CA LYS A 190 -7.96 10.99 24.80
C LYS A 190 -8.78 11.73 25.85
N GLY A 191 -8.18 12.00 27.01
CA GLY A 191 -8.76 12.90 27.98
C GLY A 191 -8.62 14.34 27.49
N ALA A 192 -9.73 15.07 27.47
CA ALA A 192 -9.73 16.51 27.22
C ALA A 192 -10.19 17.25 28.49
N GLU A 193 -9.60 18.42 28.73
CA GLU A 193 -10.05 19.31 29.81
C GLU A 193 -11.42 19.88 29.43
N LYS A 194 -12.46 19.47 30.17
CA LYS A 194 -13.81 20.02 30.06
C LYS A 194 -14.09 20.95 31.23
N SER A 195 -14.99 21.89 31.04
CA SER A 195 -15.49 22.76 32.11
C SER A 195 -16.13 21.90 33.21
N MET A 196 -15.82 22.22 34.48
CA MET A 196 -16.40 21.53 35.62
C MET A 196 -17.65 22.27 36.09
N PHE A 197 -18.76 21.54 36.21
CA PHE A 197 -20.03 22.08 36.71
C PHE A 197 -19.92 22.60 38.16
N SER A 198 -18.94 22.14 38.93
CA SER A 198 -18.65 22.65 40.28
C SER A 198 -18.37 24.15 40.28
N SER A 199 -17.68 24.65 39.26
CA SER A 199 -17.33 26.08 39.13
C SER A 199 -18.57 26.96 38.89
N PHE A 200 -19.62 26.41 38.28
CA PHE A 200 -20.89 27.11 38.07
C PHE A 200 -21.78 27.05 39.33
N LYS A 201 -21.71 25.96 40.10
CA LYS A 201 -22.52 25.77 41.31
C LYS A 201 -22.20 26.79 42.41
N GLU A 202 -20.96 27.27 42.47
CA GLU A 202 -20.51 28.24 43.47
C GLU A 202 -21.03 29.66 43.19
N PHE A 203 -21.18 30.05 41.91
CA PHE A 203 -21.68 31.36 41.49
C PHE A 203 -22.57 31.24 40.24
N PRO A 204 -23.89 31.00 40.39
CA PRO A 204 -24.78 30.80 39.26
C PRO A 204 -25.08 32.13 38.56
N ASP A 205 -24.34 32.40 37.48
CA ASP A 205 -24.54 33.54 36.59
C ASP A 205 -24.56 33.10 35.11
N TRP A 206 -25.43 33.72 34.31
CA TRP A 206 -25.57 33.43 32.88
C TRP A 206 -24.28 33.69 32.12
N LYS A 207 -23.51 34.71 32.55
CA LYS A 207 -22.21 35.02 31.96
C LYS A 207 -21.19 33.91 32.22
N THR A 208 -21.11 33.42 33.46
CA THR A 208 -20.22 32.31 33.84
C THR A 208 -20.61 31.00 33.12
N LEU A 209 -21.90 30.77 32.90
CA LEU A 209 -22.38 29.65 32.10
C LEU A 209 -21.99 29.77 30.62
N ALA A 210 -22.19 30.95 30.02
CA ALA A 210 -21.78 31.22 28.64
C ALA A 210 -20.28 31.01 28.45
N GLU A 211 -19.48 31.42 29.43
CA GLU A 211 -18.03 31.27 29.44
C GLU A 211 -17.60 29.80 29.54
N GLY A 212 -18.23 29.00 30.40
CA GLY A 212 -17.99 27.55 30.47
C GLY A 212 -18.29 26.84 29.15
N ILE A 213 -19.44 27.13 28.55
CA ILE A 213 -19.86 26.57 27.25
C ILE A 213 -18.90 27.03 26.13
N TYR A 214 -18.41 28.27 26.18
CA TYR A 214 -17.44 28.78 25.21
C TYR A 214 -16.13 27.99 25.24
N ILE A 215 -15.60 27.71 26.44
CA ILE A 215 -14.39 26.89 26.60
C ILE A 215 -14.62 25.46 26.12
N ASP A 216 -15.76 24.86 26.47
CA ASP A 216 -16.10 23.50 26.00
C ASP A 216 -16.19 23.43 24.48
N TRP A 217 -16.84 24.42 23.84
CA TRP A 217 -16.90 24.53 22.39
C TRP A 217 -15.51 24.65 21.77
N LEU A 218 -14.63 25.46 22.37
CA LEU A 218 -13.28 25.67 21.86
C LEU A 218 -12.45 24.37 21.93
N THR A 219 -12.52 23.66 23.05
CA THR A 219 -11.86 22.35 23.19
C THR A 219 -12.43 21.34 22.19
N SER A 220 -13.75 21.29 22.00
CA SER A 220 -14.37 20.42 20.99
C SER A 220 -13.93 20.77 19.57
N GLN A 221 -13.74 22.05 19.25
CA GLN A 221 -13.22 22.47 17.95
C GLN A 221 -11.78 21.97 17.71
N GLU A 222 -10.92 22.01 18.72
CA GLU A 222 -9.56 21.47 18.64
C GLU A 222 -9.57 19.95 18.44
N GLU A 223 -10.42 19.23 19.18
CA GLU A 223 -10.64 17.80 18.99
C GLU A 223 -11.11 17.47 17.58
N GLN A 224 -12.07 18.23 17.05
CA GLN A 224 -12.60 18.08 15.70
C GLN A 224 -11.50 18.29 14.65
N ILE A 225 -10.68 19.32 14.80
CA ILE A 225 -9.58 19.62 13.88
C ILE A 225 -8.54 18.49 13.93
N ALA A 226 -8.16 18.03 15.12
CA ALA A 226 -7.21 16.92 15.27
C ALA A 226 -7.76 15.61 14.67
N ALA A 227 -9.05 15.32 14.88
CA ALA A 227 -9.74 14.18 14.30
C ALA A 227 -9.77 14.28 12.76
N ALA A 228 -10.11 15.44 12.20
CA ALA A 228 -10.12 15.67 10.76
C ALA A 228 -8.73 15.48 10.13
N THR A 229 -7.67 15.97 10.79
CA THR A 229 -6.28 15.78 10.35
C THR A 229 -5.90 14.29 10.31
N LEU A 230 -6.30 13.51 11.33
CA LEU A 230 -6.10 12.06 11.33
C LEU A 230 -6.85 11.36 10.20
N VAL A 231 -8.13 11.71 9.98
CA VAL A 231 -8.95 11.12 8.91
C VAL A 231 -8.37 11.44 7.54
N LYS A 232 -7.91 12.66 7.29
CA LYS A 232 -7.27 13.04 6.03
C LYS A 232 -5.98 12.25 5.76
N ASN A 233 -5.19 11.97 6.81
CA ASN A 233 -4.01 11.13 6.69
C ASN A 233 -4.37 9.66 6.43
N ILE A 234 -5.41 9.14 7.10
CA ILE A 234 -5.96 7.81 6.81
C ILE A 234 -6.35 7.73 5.33
N GLU A 235 -7.15 8.68 4.83
CA GLU A 235 -7.57 8.78 3.43
C GLU A 235 -6.36 8.76 2.47
N LYS A 236 -5.36 9.61 2.74
CA LYS A 236 -4.14 9.74 1.94
C LYS A 236 -3.39 8.41 1.80
N TYR A 237 -3.08 7.74 2.92
CA TYR A 237 -2.34 6.47 2.87
C TYR A 237 -3.18 5.33 2.33
N PHE A 238 -4.47 5.33 2.62
CA PHE A 238 -5.38 4.32 2.14
C PHE A 238 -5.47 4.33 0.61
N ILE A 239 -5.68 5.51 0.02
CA ILE A 239 -5.71 5.68 -1.44
C ILE A 239 -4.39 5.24 -2.08
N ARG A 240 -3.23 5.61 -1.49
CA ARG A 240 -1.91 5.16 -1.97
C ARG A 240 -1.77 3.64 -1.98
N SER A 241 -2.15 3.00 -0.87
CA SER A 241 -2.12 1.54 -0.73
C SER A 241 -3.01 0.86 -1.78
N VAL A 242 -4.26 1.30 -1.91
CA VAL A 242 -5.23 0.73 -2.86
C VAL A 242 -4.77 0.95 -4.31
N ALA A 243 -4.20 2.11 -4.64
CA ALA A 243 -3.68 2.39 -5.97
C ALA A 243 -2.52 1.45 -6.32
N LEU A 244 -1.53 1.29 -5.44
CA LEU A 244 -0.41 0.37 -5.66
C LEU A 244 -0.87 -1.09 -5.77
N SER A 245 -1.80 -1.52 -4.91
CA SER A 245 -2.36 -2.87 -4.98
C SER A 245 -3.19 -3.12 -6.23
N SER A 246 -3.91 -2.12 -6.74
CA SER A 246 -4.62 -2.23 -8.02
C SER A 246 -3.64 -2.42 -9.19
N VAL A 247 -2.53 -1.67 -9.20
CA VAL A 247 -1.46 -1.84 -10.20
C VAL A 247 -0.85 -3.23 -10.10
N LEU A 248 -0.57 -3.72 -8.88
CA LEU A 248 -0.07 -5.09 -8.66
C LEU A 248 -1.06 -6.15 -9.13
N LEU A 249 -2.35 -5.96 -8.88
CA LEU A 249 -3.38 -6.89 -9.32
C LEU A 249 -3.40 -6.98 -10.84
N ILE A 250 -3.38 -5.84 -11.53
CA ILE A 250 -3.30 -5.78 -12.99
C ILE A 250 -2.02 -6.45 -13.50
N ALA A 251 -0.88 -6.19 -12.87
CA ALA A 251 0.39 -6.81 -13.24
C ALA A 251 0.37 -8.34 -13.05
N ALA A 252 -0.24 -8.81 -11.97
CA ALA A 252 -0.37 -10.24 -11.67
C ALA A 252 -1.37 -10.95 -12.60
N THR A 253 -2.44 -10.28 -13.05
CA THR A 253 -3.43 -10.87 -13.96
C THR A 253 -3.02 -10.80 -15.43
N LEU A 254 -2.34 -9.74 -15.85
CA LEU A 254 -1.81 -9.59 -17.20
C LEU A 254 -0.50 -10.35 -17.42
N GLN A 255 0.00 -11.04 -16.39
CA GLN A 255 1.26 -11.75 -16.46
C GLN A 255 1.26 -12.76 -17.62
N PRO A 256 2.08 -12.57 -18.65
CA PRO A 256 2.16 -13.52 -19.75
C PRO A 256 2.76 -14.84 -19.23
N HIS A 257 2.24 -15.97 -19.71
CA HIS A 257 2.77 -17.31 -19.39
C HIS A 257 4.29 -17.43 -19.66
N SER A 258 4.85 -16.52 -20.48
CA SER A 258 6.28 -16.45 -20.79
C SER A 258 7.18 -16.06 -19.61
N TRP A 259 6.65 -15.50 -18.51
CA TRP A 259 7.47 -15.23 -17.31
C TRP A 259 7.73 -16.47 -16.45
N PHE A 260 6.98 -17.56 -16.68
CA PHE A 260 7.25 -18.88 -16.09
C PHE A 260 8.27 -19.70 -16.90
N LEU A 261 8.77 -19.16 -18.02
CA LEU A 261 9.91 -19.74 -18.74
C LEU A 261 11.15 -19.54 -17.87
N THR A 262 11.39 -20.48 -16.97
CA THR A 262 12.72 -20.76 -16.47
C THR A 262 13.63 -20.87 -17.70
N LYS A 263 14.75 -20.14 -17.68
CA LYS A 263 15.80 -20.32 -18.69
C LYS A 263 16.01 -21.82 -18.90
N PRO A 264 16.02 -22.33 -20.15
CA PRO A 264 16.43 -23.71 -20.37
C PRO A 264 17.81 -23.88 -19.70
N LEU A 265 18.01 -24.98 -18.97
CA LEU A 265 19.33 -25.33 -18.45
C LEU A 265 20.34 -25.12 -19.58
N ASP A 266 21.42 -24.38 -19.30
CA ASP A 266 22.55 -24.25 -20.21
C ASP A 266 23.05 -25.67 -20.56
N ARG A 267 22.64 -26.17 -21.73
CA ARG A 267 23.14 -27.42 -22.32
C ARG A 267 24.54 -27.16 -22.84
N ASN A 268 25.53 -27.34 -21.99
CA ASN A 268 26.90 -27.57 -22.45
C ASN A 268 27.00 -28.98 -23.03
N GLY A 269 27.12 -29.08 -24.34
CA GLY A 269 27.63 -30.27 -25.05
C GLY A 269 26.59 -31.35 -25.38
N SER A 270 26.43 -31.60 -26.69
CA SER A 270 26.09 -32.86 -27.39
C SER A 270 25.16 -33.93 -26.77
N ASP A 271 24.37 -33.66 -25.74
CA ASP A 271 23.51 -34.67 -25.15
C ASP A 271 22.16 -34.71 -25.87
N THR A 272 22.00 -35.76 -26.68
CA THR A 272 20.77 -36.14 -27.38
C THR A 272 19.67 -36.67 -26.44
N LYS A 273 19.70 -36.30 -25.16
CA LYS A 273 18.81 -36.82 -24.10
C LYS A 273 17.86 -35.75 -23.60
N PHE A 274 16.57 -36.06 -23.62
CA PHE A 274 15.45 -35.20 -23.20
C PHE A 274 14.72 -35.87 -22.05
N VAL A 275 14.55 -35.17 -20.93
CA VAL A 275 13.85 -35.71 -19.75
C VAL A 275 12.40 -35.29 -19.81
N LEU A 276 11.52 -36.19 -20.24
CA LEU A 276 10.09 -35.89 -20.44
C LEU A 276 9.28 -35.96 -19.15
N VAL A 277 9.69 -36.84 -18.23
CA VAL A 277 9.14 -36.91 -16.87
C VAL A 277 10.30 -36.95 -15.89
N ASP A 278 10.32 -36.03 -14.94
CA ASP A 278 11.37 -35.93 -13.92
C ASP A 278 11.24 -37.01 -12.81
N HIS A 279 12.19 -37.03 -11.87
CA HIS A 279 12.16 -37.96 -10.74
C HIS A 279 10.96 -37.77 -9.79
N GLU A 280 10.28 -36.62 -9.88
CA GLU A 280 9.11 -36.29 -9.06
C GLU A 280 7.80 -36.74 -9.73
N GLY A 281 7.84 -37.07 -11.02
CA GLY A 281 6.70 -37.50 -11.83
C GLY A 281 6.03 -36.37 -12.61
N ASN A 282 6.66 -35.19 -12.70
CA ASN A 282 6.12 -34.05 -13.44
C ASN A 282 6.51 -34.13 -14.91
N PHE A 283 5.52 -33.94 -15.79
CA PHE A 283 5.73 -33.92 -17.23
C PHE A 283 6.24 -32.56 -17.72
N SER A 284 7.33 -32.57 -18.50
CA SER A 284 7.90 -31.37 -19.11
C SER A 284 7.44 -31.22 -20.56
N SER A 285 6.46 -30.34 -20.78
CA SER A 285 6.01 -29.95 -22.12
C SER A 285 7.08 -29.24 -22.93
N GLN A 286 8.03 -28.57 -22.25
CA GLN A 286 9.15 -27.89 -22.88
C GLN A 286 10.18 -28.87 -23.44
N GLU A 287 10.47 -29.95 -22.72
CA GLU A 287 11.36 -31.02 -23.21
C GLU A 287 10.74 -31.79 -24.38
N LEU A 288 9.42 -32.00 -24.36
CA LEU A 288 8.71 -32.57 -25.52
C LEU A 288 8.81 -31.65 -26.74
N LEU A 289 8.65 -30.34 -26.56
CA LEU A 289 8.78 -29.38 -27.66
C LEU A 289 10.22 -29.35 -28.20
N ASN A 290 11.21 -29.38 -27.31
CA ASN A 290 12.63 -29.41 -27.69
C ASN A 290 12.95 -30.68 -28.48
N LEU A 291 12.48 -31.85 -28.01
CA LEU A 291 12.58 -33.12 -28.74
C LEU A 291 11.97 -33.00 -30.14
N SER A 292 10.73 -32.50 -30.25
CA SER A 292 10.04 -32.35 -31.54
C SER A 292 10.78 -31.44 -32.53
N LYS A 293 11.47 -30.41 -32.03
CA LYS A 293 12.26 -29.48 -32.85
C LYS A 293 13.58 -30.10 -33.30
N SER A 294 14.19 -30.90 -32.43
CA SER A 294 15.47 -31.57 -32.71
C SER A 294 15.31 -32.77 -33.65
N LEU A 295 14.14 -33.41 -33.73
CA LEU A 295 13.91 -34.55 -34.64
C LEU A 295 14.07 -34.18 -36.12
N SER A 296 14.86 -34.98 -36.83
CA SER A 296 14.91 -35.10 -38.28
C SER A 296 14.21 -36.40 -38.74
N PRO A 297 13.80 -36.51 -40.02
CA PRO A 297 13.07 -37.68 -40.53
C PRO A 297 13.84 -39.01 -40.46
N ASN A 298 15.16 -38.97 -40.26
CA ASN A 298 16.05 -40.14 -40.18
C ASN A 298 16.52 -40.42 -38.75
N ASP A 299 16.03 -39.68 -37.76
CA ASP A 299 16.48 -39.86 -36.38
C ASP A 299 15.76 -41.03 -35.73
N LYS A 300 16.50 -41.85 -34.99
CA LYS A 300 15.97 -42.87 -34.11
C LYS A 300 15.73 -42.27 -32.73
N VAL A 301 14.56 -42.50 -32.14
CA VAL A 301 14.21 -41.99 -30.81
C VAL A 301 13.94 -43.17 -29.89
N THR A 302 14.79 -43.34 -28.89
CA THR A 302 14.65 -44.40 -27.89
C THR A 302 14.05 -43.82 -26.61
N PHE A 303 12.91 -44.34 -26.18
CA PHE A 303 12.33 -43.97 -24.87
C PHE A 303 12.79 -44.98 -23.83
N ILE A 304 13.39 -44.47 -22.77
CA ILE A 304 13.94 -45.25 -21.66
C ILE A 304 13.08 -44.99 -20.42
N TYR A 305 12.38 -46.02 -19.93
CA TYR A 305 11.60 -45.97 -18.70
C TYR A 305 11.47 -47.36 -18.06
N SER A 306 11.17 -47.40 -16.76
CA SER A 306 10.93 -48.67 -16.06
C SER A 306 9.61 -49.30 -16.51
N SER A 307 9.59 -50.61 -16.77
CA SER A 307 8.36 -51.37 -17.10
C SER A 307 7.23 -51.27 -16.06
N SER A 308 7.58 -50.89 -14.82
CA SER A 308 6.63 -50.62 -13.73
C SER A 308 6.01 -49.21 -13.75
N ASN A 309 6.46 -48.32 -14.64
CA ASN A 309 6.04 -46.92 -14.73
C ASN A 309 4.79 -46.75 -15.62
N ASN A 310 3.60 -46.95 -15.04
CA ASN A 310 2.32 -46.76 -15.75
C ASN A 310 2.14 -45.33 -16.31
N LEU A 311 2.66 -44.32 -15.59
CA LEU A 311 2.63 -42.93 -16.04
C LEU A 311 3.55 -42.73 -17.25
N GLY A 312 4.77 -43.25 -17.19
CA GLY A 312 5.73 -43.25 -18.29
C GLY A 312 5.16 -43.92 -19.54
N LYS A 313 4.47 -45.06 -19.39
CA LYS A 313 3.81 -45.75 -20.51
C LYS A 313 2.71 -44.90 -21.17
N ALA A 314 1.86 -44.25 -20.37
CA ALA A 314 0.80 -43.38 -20.88
C ALA A 314 1.36 -42.12 -21.56
N THR A 315 2.38 -41.50 -20.95
CA THR A 315 3.08 -40.33 -21.49
C THR A 315 3.81 -40.68 -22.78
N THR A 316 4.50 -41.81 -22.85
CA THR A 316 5.16 -42.29 -24.09
C THR A 316 4.13 -42.50 -25.20
N ALA A 317 2.99 -43.15 -24.92
CA ALA A 317 1.94 -43.32 -25.92
C ALA A 317 1.37 -41.99 -26.44
N PHE A 318 1.20 -41.00 -25.55
CA PHE A 318 0.83 -39.64 -25.94
C PHE A 318 1.89 -38.96 -26.79
N THR A 319 3.17 -39.03 -26.37
CA THR A 319 4.30 -38.43 -27.08
C THR A 319 4.49 -39.03 -28.48
N ILE A 320 4.39 -40.36 -28.62
CA ILE A 320 4.46 -41.03 -29.92
C ILE A 320 3.36 -40.51 -30.85
N LYS A 321 2.11 -40.49 -30.37
CA LYS A 321 0.98 -39.98 -31.15
C LYS A 321 1.13 -38.50 -31.52
N ALA A 322 1.71 -37.69 -30.63
CA ALA A 322 2.00 -36.28 -30.90
C ALA A 322 3.09 -36.11 -31.97
N LEU A 323 4.12 -36.96 -31.99
CA LEU A 323 5.20 -36.93 -32.98
C LEU A 323 4.72 -37.44 -34.36
N GLU A 324 3.89 -38.47 -34.39
CA GLU A 324 3.23 -38.98 -35.62
C GLU A 324 2.39 -37.90 -36.29
N LEU A 325 1.63 -37.12 -35.51
CA LEU A 325 0.81 -36.01 -36.03
C LEU A 325 1.64 -34.88 -36.67
N VAL A 326 2.92 -34.77 -36.31
CA VAL A 326 3.85 -33.77 -36.86
C VAL A 326 4.57 -34.30 -38.13
N GLY A 327 4.28 -35.55 -38.55
CA GLY A 327 4.80 -36.13 -39.79
C GLY A 327 6.28 -36.49 -39.73
N LYS A 328 6.86 -36.64 -38.54
CA LYS A 328 8.26 -37.06 -38.34
C LYS A 328 8.29 -38.54 -37.97
N ASN A 329 8.56 -39.40 -38.96
CA ASN A 329 8.66 -40.84 -38.77
C ASN A 329 10.03 -41.18 -38.17
N SER A 330 10.09 -41.35 -36.86
CA SER A 330 11.29 -41.86 -36.19
C SER A 330 11.07 -43.33 -35.79
N THR A 331 12.12 -44.14 -35.84
CA THR A 331 12.06 -45.51 -35.33
C THR A 331 12.08 -45.44 -33.80
N ILE A 332 11.02 -45.94 -33.17
CA ILE A 332 10.82 -45.86 -31.73
C ILE A 332 11.16 -47.20 -31.09
N GLU A 333 12.18 -47.21 -30.23
CA GLU A 333 12.54 -48.37 -29.41
C GLU A 333 12.31 -48.09 -27.92
N LEU A 334 11.89 -49.14 -27.22
CA LEU A 334 11.62 -49.15 -25.79
C LEU A 334 12.80 -49.84 -25.10
N ASP A 335 13.48 -49.13 -24.22
CA ASP A 335 14.55 -49.69 -23.40
C ASP A 335 14.15 -49.71 -21.92
N ASP A 336 14.05 -50.92 -21.37
CA ASP A 336 13.56 -51.20 -20.01
C ASP A 336 14.66 -51.13 -18.94
N THR A 337 15.86 -50.62 -19.27
CA THR A 337 17.06 -50.72 -18.40
C THR A 337 17.13 -49.78 -17.19
N LEU A 338 16.14 -48.90 -16.95
CA LEU A 338 16.15 -47.95 -15.83
C LEU A 338 15.41 -48.45 -14.57
N PHE A 339 16.11 -48.41 -13.43
CA PHE A 339 15.63 -48.80 -12.09
C PHE A 339 14.70 -47.77 -11.41
N ASN A 340 14.53 -46.56 -11.95
CA ASN A 340 13.69 -45.53 -11.33
C ASN A 340 12.26 -45.58 -11.88
N THR A 341 11.28 -45.86 -11.01
CA THR A 341 9.88 -46.10 -11.38
C THR A 341 9.11 -44.87 -11.83
N LYS A 342 9.71 -43.67 -11.81
CA LYS A 342 9.03 -42.40 -12.17
C LYS A 342 9.66 -41.65 -13.34
N LEU A 343 10.90 -41.95 -13.70
CA LEU A 343 11.68 -41.22 -14.70
C LEU A 343 11.33 -41.69 -16.13
N LEU A 344 11.24 -40.74 -17.08
CA LEU A 344 11.13 -41.00 -18.52
C LEU A 344 12.14 -40.14 -19.28
N ILE A 345 13.05 -40.79 -20.01
CA ILE A 345 14.06 -40.14 -20.85
C ILE A 345 13.83 -40.53 -22.31
N ALA A 346 13.85 -39.57 -23.22
CA ALA A 346 13.95 -39.80 -24.66
C ALA A 346 15.38 -39.52 -25.11
N SER A 347 16.03 -40.49 -25.74
CA SER A 347 17.36 -40.35 -26.34
C SER A 347 17.25 -40.38 -27.85
N MET A 348 17.99 -39.52 -28.55
CA MET A 348 18.07 -39.54 -30.01
C MET A 348 19.41 -40.10 -30.48
N GLU A 349 19.36 -40.93 -31.52
CA GLU A 349 20.53 -41.42 -32.26
C GLU A 349 20.30 -41.20 -33.76
N GLU A 350 21.32 -40.69 -34.45
CA GLU A 350 21.29 -40.52 -35.90
C GLU A 350 21.50 -41.90 -36.55
N GLN A 351 20.60 -42.34 -37.44
CA GLN A 351 20.82 -43.56 -38.21
C GLN A 351 21.89 -43.29 -39.28
N GLN A 352 23.05 -43.94 -39.16
CA GLN A 352 24.11 -43.93 -40.19
C GLN A 352 23.75 -44.76 -41.42
#